data_AF-A0A6H9LPZ1-F1
#
_entry.id   AF-A0A6H9LPZ1-F1
#
_cell.length_a   1.000
_cell.length_b   1.000
_cell.length_c   1.000
_cell.angle_alpha   90.00
_cell.angle_beta   90.00
_cell.angle_gamma   90.00
#
_symmetry.space_group_name_H-M   'P 1'
#
loop_
_entity.id
_entity.type
_entity.pdbx_description
1 polymer ?
#
loop_
_entity_poly.entity_id
_entity_poly.type
_entity_poly.pdbx_seq_one_letter_code
_entity_poly.pdbx_strand_id
1 'polypeptide(L)'
;MKFKLSIIIGMFLFLSAVLAGAEEITENKVTTPKVESSEQTIVYYLHMNRRCMTCEKLESYSQEAIEAGFEEQLKDSSIVYKVLNFEVEGNEHFAKDYKLFSQSVVISHQIDGEETKWKNLDKIWELVHDKKEFIAYVQTELKEFKKSLESK
;
A
#
# COMPACT_ATOMS: atom_id res chain seq x y z
N MET A 1 39.82 -30.01 2.11
CA MET A 1 41.04 -29.22 1.84
C MET A 1 41.22 -28.26 3.01
N LYS A 2 42.31 -28.39 3.76
CA LYS A 2 42.55 -27.73 5.07
C LYS A 2 43.24 -26.38 4.83
N PHE A 3 42.61 -25.25 5.16
CA PHE A 3 43.30 -23.96 5.19
C PHE A 3 43.91 -23.74 6.58
N LYS A 4 45.24 -23.78 6.63
CA LYS A 4 46.06 -23.47 7.79
C LYS A 4 46.34 -21.95 7.83
N LEU A 5 46.16 -21.39 9.02
CA LEU A 5 47.13 -20.58 9.78
C LEU A 5 47.84 -19.41 9.06
N SER A 6 47.57 -18.19 9.52
CA SER A 6 48.63 -17.30 10.03
C SER A 6 48.06 -16.21 10.93
N ILE A 7 48.47 -16.31 12.17
CA ILE A 7 48.29 -15.37 13.28
C ILE A 7 49.28 -14.22 13.06
N ILE A 8 48.80 -12.97 13.02
CA ILE A 8 49.66 -11.80 13.23
C ILE A 8 49.15 -11.11 14.49
N ILE A 9 49.84 -11.43 15.58
CA ILE A 9 49.75 -10.75 16.88
C ILE A 9 50.42 -9.38 16.70
N GLY A 10 49.60 -8.36 16.50
CA GLY A 10 50.02 -6.96 16.60
C GLY A 10 49.88 -6.51 18.05
N MET A 11 50.94 -6.74 18.84
CA MET A 11 51.08 -6.28 20.21
C MET A 11 51.23 -4.75 20.23
N PHE A 12 50.12 -4.02 20.26
CA PHE A 12 50.10 -2.58 20.48
C PHE A 12 49.98 -2.30 21.99
N LEU A 13 51.13 -2.18 22.64
CA LEU A 13 51.26 -1.61 23.99
C LEU A 13 50.97 -0.10 23.92
N PHE A 14 49.70 0.29 23.99
CA PHE A 14 49.34 1.65 24.35
C PHE A 14 49.22 1.73 25.87
N LEU A 15 50.34 2.11 26.48
CA LEU A 15 50.42 2.60 27.85
C LEU A 15 49.89 4.04 27.86
N SER A 16 48.65 4.24 28.29
CA SER A 16 48.16 5.54 28.74
C SER A 16 47.25 5.34 29.94
N ALA A 17 47.80 5.67 31.11
CA ALA A 17 47.05 5.85 32.33
C ALA A 17 46.04 6.99 32.14
N VAL A 18 44.75 6.70 32.30
CA VAL A 18 43.71 7.71 32.44
C VAL A 18 42.85 7.35 33.65
N LEU A 19 42.59 8.39 34.42
CA LEU A 19 42.11 8.44 35.79
C LEU A 19 40.75 7.77 36.01
N ALA A 20 40.56 7.33 37.25
CA ALA A 20 39.29 6.99 37.86
C ALA A 20 38.22 8.05 37.58
N GLY A 21 37.18 7.64 36.86
CA GLY A 21 35.88 8.27 36.80
C GLY A 21 34.84 7.15 36.74
N ALA A 22 34.21 6.85 37.87
CA ALA A 22 32.99 6.06 37.88
C ALA A 22 31.88 6.95 37.32
N GLU A 23 31.59 6.82 36.03
CA GLU A 23 30.40 7.42 35.44
C GLU A 23 29.27 6.39 35.51
N GLU A 24 28.21 6.76 36.23
CA GLU A 24 26.98 6.00 36.34
C GLU A 24 26.39 5.78 34.95
N ILE A 25 26.19 4.52 34.60
CA ILE A 25 25.45 4.12 33.41
C ILE A 25 23.99 4.46 33.70
N THR A 26 23.58 5.67 33.32
CA THR A 26 22.18 6.08 33.35
C THR A 26 21.40 5.12 32.45
N GLU A 27 20.50 4.37 33.07
CA GLU A 27 19.53 3.48 32.43
C GLU A 27 18.69 4.28 31.43
N ASN A 28 19.14 4.29 30.19
CA ASN A 28 18.45 4.94 29.10
C ASN A 28 17.24 4.05 28.78
N LYS A 29 16.07 4.45 29.29
CA LYS A 29 14.77 3.83 29.03
C LYS A 29 14.57 3.76 27.52
N VAL A 30 14.85 2.58 26.95
CA VAL A 30 14.51 2.22 25.57
C VAL A 30 13.00 2.30 25.48
N THR A 31 12.52 3.45 25.05
CA THR A 31 11.12 3.61 24.64
C THR A 31 11.06 2.97 23.27
N THR A 32 10.68 1.69 23.23
CA THR A 32 10.35 0.99 22.00
C THR A 32 9.43 1.89 21.18
N PRO A 33 9.81 2.29 19.96
CA PRO A 33 8.91 3.01 19.07
C PRO A 33 7.69 2.12 18.89
N LYS A 34 6.51 2.60 19.28
CA LYS A 34 5.25 2.03 18.82
C LYS A 34 5.30 2.17 17.30
N VAL A 35 5.46 1.05 16.59
CA VAL A 35 5.27 1.01 15.15
C VAL A 35 3.80 1.37 14.96
N GLU A 36 3.53 2.62 14.59
CA GLU A 36 2.19 3.06 14.19
C GLU A 36 1.78 2.21 13.00
N SER A 37 0.67 1.48 13.08
CA SER A 37 0.26 0.59 12.00
C SER A 37 -0.08 1.41 10.76
N SER A 38 0.45 1.02 9.61
CA SER A 38 0.22 1.75 8.36
C SER A 38 -1.15 1.38 7.79
N GLU A 39 -2.15 2.21 8.05
CA GLU A 39 -3.50 2.07 7.52
C GLU A 39 -3.63 2.84 6.19
N GLN A 40 -4.13 2.19 5.15
CA GLN A 40 -4.32 2.80 3.83
C GLN A 40 -5.54 2.22 3.10
N THR A 41 -6.16 3.03 2.25
CA THR A 41 -7.18 2.57 1.30
C THR A 41 -6.63 2.59 -0.12
N ILE A 42 -6.57 1.44 -0.77
CA ILE A 42 -6.12 1.33 -2.16
C ILE A 42 -7.33 1.19 -3.08
N VAL A 43 -7.39 2.02 -4.11
CA VAL A 43 -8.35 1.89 -5.20
C VAL A 43 -7.62 1.31 -6.41
N TYR A 44 -7.94 0.07 -6.73
CA TYR A 44 -7.39 -0.61 -7.89
C TYR A 44 -8.29 -0.42 -9.11
N TYR A 45 -7.72 -0.06 -10.25
CA TYR A 45 -8.27 -0.41 -11.55
C TYR A 45 -7.55 -1.67 -12.05
N LEU A 46 -8.27 -2.79 -12.05
CA LEU A 46 -7.76 -4.10 -12.40
C LEU A 46 -8.17 -4.42 -13.83
N HIS A 47 -7.20 -4.76 -14.68
CA HIS A 47 -7.46 -5.06 -16.09
C HIS A 47 -6.76 -6.33 -16.58
N MET A 48 -7.19 -6.81 -17.75
CA MET A 48 -6.58 -7.92 -18.49
C MET A 48 -5.62 -7.39 -19.56
N ASN A 49 -4.84 -8.28 -20.19
CA ASN A 49 -3.98 -7.98 -21.33
C ASN A 49 -4.76 -7.39 -22.52
N ARG A 50 -5.96 -7.93 -22.77
CA ARG A 50 -6.83 -7.42 -23.85
C ARG A 50 -7.56 -6.17 -23.36
N ARG A 51 -7.22 -5.04 -23.98
CA ARG A 51 -7.81 -3.73 -23.69
C ARG A 51 -8.54 -3.19 -24.91
N CYS A 52 -9.69 -2.56 -24.68
CA CYS A 52 -10.50 -1.90 -25.70
C CYS A 52 -10.79 -0.45 -25.28
N MET A 53 -11.43 0.32 -26.16
CA MET A 53 -11.79 1.72 -25.89
C MET A 53 -12.63 1.89 -24.61
N THR A 54 -13.49 0.92 -24.30
CA THR A 54 -14.27 0.96 -23.05
C THR A 54 -13.38 0.76 -21.83
N CYS A 55 -12.36 -0.10 -21.90
CA CYS A 55 -11.39 -0.25 -20.82
C CYS A 55 -10.65 1.05 -20.54
N GLU A 56 -10.22 1.75 -21.60
CA GLU A 56 -9.55 3.05 -21.47
C GLU A 56 -10.46 4.10 -20.81
N LYS A 57 -11.76 4.11 -21.15
CA LYS A 57 -12.74 4.96 -20.46
C LYS A 57 -12.88 4.62 -18.99
N LEU A 58 -13.03 3.34 -18.65
CA LEU A 58 -13.14 2.89 -17.27
C LEU A 58 -11.91 3.33 -16.45
N GLU A 59 -10.70 3.12 -16.99
CA GLU A 59 -9.46 3.57 -16.33
C GLU A 59 -9.42 5.08 -16.14
N SER A 60 -9.64 5.84 -17.21
CA SER A 60 -9.56 7.30 -17.19
C SER A 60 -10.59 7.91 -16.24
N TYR A 61 -11.82 7.41 -16.26
CA TYR A 61 -12.88 7.94 -15.39
C TYR A 61 -12.64 7.57 -13.93
N SER A 62 -12.09 6.38 -13.67
CA SER A 62 -11.72 5.97 -12.31
C SER A 62 -10.59 6.84 -11.77
N GLN A 63 -9.54 7.06 -12.56
CA GLN A 63 -8.44 7.94 -12.20
C GLN A 63 -8.95 9.36 -11.88
N GLU A 64 -9.76 9.94 -12.78
CA GLU A 64 -10.34 11.28 -12.60
C GLU A 64 -11.22 11.36 -11.35
N ALA A 65 -12.03 10.34 -11.08
CA ALA A 65 -12.88 10.30 -9.89
C ALA A 65 -12.04 10.35 -8.60
N ILE A 66 -10.91 9.65 -8.57
CA ILE A 66 -10.02 9.63 -7.40
C ILE A 66 -9.23 10.93 -7.28
N GLU A 67 -8.58 11.38 -8.36
CA GLU A 67 -7.76 12.59 -8.37
C GLU A 67 -8.57 13.84 -8.02
N ALA A 68 -9.76 14.00 -8.60
CA ALA A 68 -10.61 15.17 -8.35
C ALA A 68 -11.37 15.08 -7.01
N GLY A 69 -11.60 13.87 -6.49
CA GLY A 69 -12.42 13.65 -5.30
C GLY A 69 -11.65 13.59 -3.98
N PHE A 70 -10.35 13.25 -4.05
CA PHE A 70 -9.56 12.82 -2.90
C PHE A 70 -8.11 13.33 -2.94
N GLU A 71 -7.90 14.55 -3.47
CA GLU A 71 -6.57 15.15 -3.65
C GLU A 71 -5.73 15.15 -2.36
N GLU A 72 -6.32 15.52 -1.22
CA GLU A 72 -5.61 15.56 0.07
C GLU A 72 -5.22 14.16 0.55
N GLN A 73 -6.10 13.17 0.37
CA GLN A 73 -5.83 11.79 0.76
C GLN A 73 -4.79 11.11 -0.16
N LEU A 74 -4.66 11.58 -1.40
CA LEU A 74 -3.57 11.18 -2.28
C LEU A 74 -2.24 11.79 -1.82
N LYS A 75 -2.24 13.05 -1.37
CA LYS A 75 -1.03 13.73 -0.86
C LYS A 75 -0.47 13.07 0.40
N ASP A 76 -1.34 12.68 1.33
CA ASP A 76 -0.94 12.02 2.58
C ASP A 76 -0.82 10.49 2.46
N SER A 77 -1.07 9.92 1.28
CA SER A 77 -1.04 8.48 0.98
C SER A 77 -2.04 7.63 1.79
N SER A 78 -3.06 8.24 2.42
CA SER A 78 -4.17 7.50 3.03
C SER A 78 -5.10 6.88 1.98
N ILE A 79 -5.12 7.43 0.76
CA ILE A 79 -5.68 6.79 -0.43
C ILE A 79 -4.60 6.64 -1.49
N VAL A 80 -4.55 5.47 -2.14
CA VAL A 80 -3.63 5.19 -3.26
C VAL A 80 -4.42 4.66 -4.44
N TYR A 81 -4.25 5.23 -5.63
CA TYR A 81 -4.80 4.68 -6.87
C TYR A 81 -3.76 3.81 -7.58
N LYS A 82 -4.12 2.59 -7.98
CA LYS A 82 -3.23 1.66 -8.68
C LYS A 82 -3.91 1.06 -9.89
N VAL A 83 -3.23 1.11 -11.04
CA VAL A 83 -3.63 0.41 -12.25
C VAL A 83 -2.79 -0.86 -12.37
N LEU A 84 -3.42 -2.04 -12.38
CA LEU A 84 -2.72 -3.32 -12.45
C LEU A 84 -3.34 -4.25 -13.48
N ASN A 85 -2.46 -4.96 -14.19
CA ASN A 85 -2.85 -6.11 -14.99
C ASN A 85 -2.82 -7.37 -14.12
N PHE A 86 -3.96 -8.03 -13.94
CA PHE A 86 -4.06 -9.24 -13.12
C PHE A 86 -3.68 -10.53 -13.85
N GLU A 87 -3.35 -10.46 -15.14
CA GLU A 87 -2.84 -11.60 -15.93
C GLU A 87 -1.30 -11.64 -15.99
N VAL A 88 -0.62 -10.73 -15.29
CA VAL A 88 0.85 -10.71 -15.16
C VAL A 88 1.28 -11.52 -13.94
N GLU A 89 2.44 -12.18 -14.06
CA GLU A 89 3.05 -12.97 -12.99
C GLU A 89 3.08 -12.22 -11.65
N GLY A 90 2.50 -12.84 -10.62
CA GLY A 90 2.40 -12.31 -9.26
C GLY A 90 1.05 -11.65 -8.95
N ASN A 91 0.26 -11.26 -9.96
CA ASN A 91 -1.02 -10.58 -9.78
C ASN A 91 -2.25 -11.49 -9.99
N GLU A 92 -2.06 -12.77 -10.32
CA GLU A 92 -3.15 -13.68 -10.67
C GLU A 92 -4.13 -13.93 -9.53
N HIS A 93 -3.67 -13.71 -8.29
CA HIS A 93 -4.50 -13.82 -7.08
C HIS A 93 -5.71 -12.88 -7.12
N PHE A 94 -5.57 -11.66 -7.69
CA PHE A 94 -6.65 -10.67 -7.71
C PHE A 94 -7.93 -11.18 -8.38
N ALA A 95 -7.81 -11.98 -9.45
CA ALA A 95 -8.97 -12.54 -10.12
C ALA A 95 -9.75 -13.50 -9.20
N LYS A 96 -9.03 -14.28 -8.39
CA LYS A 96 -9.64 -15.21 -7.43
C LYS A 96 -10.20 -14.48 -6.21
N ASP A 97 -9.41 -13.58 -5.62
CA ASP A 97 -9.71 -12.93 -4.35
C ASP A 97 -10.92 -12.00 -4.47
N TYR A 98 -11.00 -11.26 -5.57
CA TYR A 98 -12.13 -10.36 -5.86
C TYR A 98 -13.18 -10.98 -6.79
N LYS A 99 -13.02 -12.26 -7.16
CA LYS A 99 -13.94 -13.01 -8.04
C LYS A 99 -14.21 -12.29 -9.37
N LEU A 100 -13.13 -11.81 -10.00
CA LEU A 100 -13.21 -11.03 -11.22
C LEU A 100 -13.37 -11.94 -12.44
N PHE A 101 -14.33 -11.59 -13.29
CA PHE A 101 -14.49 -12.18 -14.62
C PHE A 101 -14.00 -11.23 -15.73
N SER A 102 -13.82 -9.94 -15.41
CA SER A 102 -13.43 -8.89 -16.34
C SER A 102 -12.75 -7.73 -15.58
N GLN A 103 -12.45 -6.63 -16.29
CA GLN A 103 -11.91 -5.41 -15.70
C GLN A 103 -12.85 -4.86 -14.61
N SER A 104 -12.27 -4.35 -13.53
CA SER A 104 -13.01 -3.92 -12.34
C SER A 104 -12.31 -2.77 -11.64
N VAL A 105 -13.10 -2.00 -10.86
CA VAL A 105 -12.60 -1.06 -9.87
C VAL A 105 -12.87 -1.65 -8.49
N VAL A 106 -11.81 -1.86 -7.70
CA VAL A 106 -11.90 -2.45 -6.36
C VAL A 106 -11.32 -1.48 -5.34
N ILE A 107 -12.05 -1.27 -4.25
CA ILE A 107 -11.56 -0.56 -3.07
C ILE A 107 -11.08 -1.60 -2.06
N SER A 108 -9.85 -1.46 -1.58
CA SER A 108 -9.18 -2.35 -0.64
C SER A 108 -8.73 -1.56 0.58
N HIS A 109 -9.10 -1.99 1.78
CA HIS A 109 -8.62 -1.44 3.02
C HIS A 109 -7.48 -2.29 3.58
N GLN A 110 -6.32 -1.70 3.79
CA GLN A 110 -5.15 -2.41 4.27
C GLN A 110 -4.63 -1.82 5.59
N ILE A 111 -4.27 -2.71 6.52
CA ILE A 111 -3.54 -2.37 7.75
C ILE A 111 -2.25 -3.18 7.72
N ASP A 112 -1.11 -2.50 7.83
CA ASP A 112 0.22 -3.12 7.78
C ASP A 112 0.46 -3.97 6.51
N GLY A 113 -0.16 -3.57 5.41
CA GLY A 113 -0.08 -4.26 4.11
C GLY A 113 -1.00 -5.47 3.96
N GLU A 114 -1.76 -5.83 4.99
CA GLU A 114 -2.76 -6.89 4.93
C GLU A 114 -4.15 -6.32 4.65
N GLU A 115 -4.84 -6.87 3.66
CA GLU A 115 -6.22 -6.49 3.36
C GLU A 115 -7.18 -6.96 4.45
N THR A 116 -7.93 -6.01 5.01
CA THR A 116 -8.91 -6.24 6.08
C THR A 116 -10.35 -6.16 5.59
N LYS A 117 -10.60 -5.46 4.48
CA LYS A 117 -11.91 -5.26 3.88
C LYS A 117 -11.76 -4.84 2.42
N TRP A 118 -12.70 -5.21 1.56
CA TRP A 118 -12.73 -4.71 0.19
C TRP A 118 -14.16 -4.55 -0.34
N LYS A 119 -14.29 -3.85 -1.46
CA LYS A 119 -15.54 -3.68 -2.21
C LYS A 119 -15.25 -3.61 -3.72
N ASN A 120 -15.92 -4.44 -4.50
CA ASN A 120 -15.96 -4.30 -5.97
C ASN A 120 -17.06 -3.30 -6.34
N LEU A 121 -16.72 -2.34 -7.21
CA LEU A 121 -17.67 -1.38 -7.75
C LEU A 121 -18.36 -1.99 -8.98
N ASP A 122 -19.46 -2.70 -8.73
CA ASP A 122 -20.17 -3.51 -9.71
C ASP A 122 -20.89 -2.73 -10.82
N LYS A 123 -21.24 -1.45 -10.58
CA LYS A 123 -21.97 -0.63 -11.56
C LYS A 123 -21.11 0.09 -12.58
N ILE A 124 -19.78 -0.09 -12.56
CA ILE A 124 -18.88 0.63 -13.48
C ILE A 124 -19.23 0.37 -14.95
N TRP A 125 -19.67 -0.85 -15.29
CA TRP A 125 -20.04 -1.23 -16.66
C TRP A 125 -21.37 -0.63 -17.08
N GLU A 126 -22.30 -0.47 -16.14
CA GLU A 126 -23.59 0.17 -16.37
C GLU A 126 -23.42 1.68 -16.61
N LEU A 127 -22.48 2.30 -15.89
CA LEU A 127 -22.30 3.75 -15.86
C LEU A 127 -21.24 4.28 -16.84
N VAL A 128 -20.45 3.43 -17.51
CA VAL A 128 -19.34 3.87 -18.39
C VAL A 128 -19.77 4.79 -19.54
N HIS A 129 -21.05 4.78 -19.91
CA HIS A 129 -21.60 5.64 -20.96
C HIS A 129 -22.04 7.02 -20.44
N ASP A 130 -22.11 7.22 -19.12
CA ASP A 130 -22.35 8.50 -18.47
C ASP A 130 -21.19 8.82 -17.52
N LYS A 131 -20.22 9.59 -18.04
CA LYS A 131 -19.01 9.95 -17.29
C LYS A 131 -19.34 10.63 -15.95
N LYS A 132 -20.37 11.47 -15.92
CA LYS A 132 -20.71 12.24 -14.71
C LYS A 132 -21.23 11.31 -13.63
N GLU A 133 -22.17 10.43 -13.97
CA GLU A 133 -22.72 9.44 -13.04
C GLU A 133 -21.66 8.42 -12.62
N PHE A 134 -20.77 8.00 -13.53
CA PHE A 134 -19.63 7.14 -13.20
C PHE A 134 -18.74 7.76 -12.11
N ILE A 135 -18.31 9.01 -12.30
CA ILE A 135 -17.45 9.72 -11.35
C ILE A 135 -18.16 9.85 -9.99
N ALA A 136 -19.43 10.27 -10.01
CA ALA A 136 -20.22 10.43 -8.79
C ALA A 136 -20.37 9.10 -8.04
N TYR A 137 -20.60 8.00 -8.77
CA TYR A 137 -20.68 6.65 -8.21
C TYR A 137 -19.37 6.26 -7.52
N VAL A 138 -18.23 6.30 -8.21
CA VAL A 138 -16.93 5.92 -7.62
C VAL A 138 -16.62 6.73 -6.35
N GLN A 139 -16.85 8.05 -6.40
CA GLN A 139 -16.61 8.91 -5.24
C GLN A 139 -17.54 8.63 -4.06
N THR A 140 -18.82 8.34 -4.33
CA THR A 140 -19.81 8.00 -3.31
C THR A 140 -19.44 6.68 -2.64
N GLU A 141 -19.14 5.68 -3.44
CA GLU A 141 -18.76 4.35 -2.99
C GLU A 141 -17.50 4.37 -2.11
N LEU A 142 -16.49 5.16 -2.49
CA LEU A 142 -15.28 5.32 -1.68
C LEU A 142 -15.54 6.06 -0.37
N LYS A 143 -16.36 7.11 -0.37
CA LYS A 143 -16.76 7.82 0.86
C LYS A 143 -17.52 6.91 1.81
N GLU A 144 -18.49 6.16 1.29
CA GLU A 144 -19.27 5.19 2.08
C GLU A 144 -18.40 4.06 2.62
N PHE A 145 -17.49 3.55 1.80
CA PHE A 145 -16.53 2.53 2.22
C PHE A 145 -15.69 3.05 3.39
N LYS A 146 -15.09 4.24 3.29
CA LYS A 146 -14.31 4.85 4.38
C LYS A 146 -15.13 5.06 5.65
N LYS A 147 -16.33 5.62 5.55
CA LYS A 147 -17.24 5.80 6.69
C LYS A 147 -17.56 4.48 7.40
N SER A 148 -17.66 3.39 6.64
CA SER A 148 -17.92 2.05 7.18
C SER A 148 -16.74 1.43 7.94
N LEU A 149 -15.55 2.03 7.87
CA LEU A 149 -14.36 1.63 8.64
C LEU A 149 -14.33 2.32 10.02
N GLU A 150 -14.77 3.58 10.07
CA GLU A 150 -14.78 4.42 11.29
C GLU A 150 -15.86 4.02 12.31
N SER A 151 -16.85 3.22 11.91
CA SER A 151 -18.01 2.88 12.75
C SER A 151 -17.77 1.64 13.65
N LYS A 152 -16.52 1.34 14.01
CA LYS A 152 -16.12 0.25 14.91
C LYS A 152 -15.52 0.79 16.20
#